data_AF-A0A927NMP2-F1
#
_entry.id   AF-A0A927NMP2-F1
#
_cell.length_a   1.000
_cell.length_b   1.000
_cell.length_c   1.000
_cell.angle_alpha   90.00
_cell.angle_beta   90.00
_cell.angle_gamma   90.00
#
_symmetry.space_group_name_H-M   'P 1'
#
loop_
_entity.id
_entity.type
_entity.pdbx_description
1 polymer ?
#
loop_
_entity_poly.entity_id
_entity_poly.type
_entity_poly.pdbx_seq_one_letter_code
_entity_poly.pdbx_strand_id
1 'polypeptide(L)'
;VLMLCYILFWLVCYFSRRKKSRFIYGILLLILWGYILLSRLWQFPFCYQKDGEGIFNFFLGCLIAEFWQGSNVSLNKKKWIAIAGLVLSVAFFIASYFEGFERLAGDSRYVLSLLVCPSILLNCVLWPISDIILGNRVMRALGKLSTSIFYWHMPLYMVTYFIIYRRGRFFNDSSNWVRMAVYFAVLFVGCCVAYLLFEKLLGSFLSKKLTKRTSGSIEVSKEKIETIEEETAKAE
;
A
#
# COMPACT_ATOMS: atom_id res chain seq x y z
N VAL A 1 -6.32 4.04 -9.67
CA VAL A 1 -4.89 3.92 -9.33
C VAL A 1 -4.39 2.50 -9.06
N LEU A 2 -4.70 1.81 -7.94
CA LEU A 2 -3.98 0.57 -7.56
C LEU A 2 -4.04 -0.55 -8.62
N MET A 3 -5.24 -0.84 -9.14
CA MET A 3 -5.41 -1.81 -10.24
C MET A 3 -4.66 -1.40 -11.50
N LEU A 4 -4.63 -0.11 -11.83
CA LEU A 4 -3.85 0.41 -12.95
C LEU A 4 -2.35 0.14 -12.76
N CYS A 5 -1.82 0.39 -11.56
CA CYS A 5 -0.42 0.08 -11.23
C CYS A 5 -0.10 -1.41 -11.41
N TYR A 6 -1.00 -2.31 -10.99
CA TYR A 6 -0.82 -3.76 -11.19
C TYR A 6 -0.85 -4.16 -12.67
N ILE A 7 -1.74 -3.58 -13.48
CA ILE A 7 -1.79 -3.82 -14.93
C ILE A 7 -0.49 -3.35 -15.59
N LEU A 8 -0.04 -2.14 -15.28
CA LEU A 8 1.21 -1.58 -15.79
C LEU A 8 2.42 -2.42 -15.36
N PHE A 9 2.45 -2.87 -14.10
CA PHE A 9 3.49 -3.73 -13.58
C PHE A 9 3.55 -5.07 -14.32
N TRP A 10 2.38 -5.69 -14.55
CA TRP A 10 2.28 -6.91 -15.34
C TRP A 10 2.83 -6.73 -16.76
N LEU A 11 2.51 -5.60 -17.42
CA LEU A 11 3.06 -5.27 -18.74
C LEU A 11 4.59 -5.16 -18.71
N VAL A 12 5.15 -4.44 -17.72
CA VAL A 12 6.61 -4.33 -17.55
C VAL A 12 7.24 -5.71 -17.38
N CYS A 13 6.68 -6.56 -16.51
CA CYS A 13 7.15 -7.92 -16.33
C CYS A 13 7.05 -8.73 -17.63
N TYR A 14 5.95 -8.63 -18.36
CA TYR A 14 5.72 -9.33 -19.63
C TYR A 14 6.78 -8.98 -20.69
N PHE A 15 7.04 -7.69 -20.91
CA PHE A 15 8.04 -7.23 -21.88
C PHE A 15 9.49 -7.46 -21.42
N SER A 16 9.71 -7.55 -20.11
CA SER A 16 11.05 -7.69 -19.52
C SER A 16 11.49 -9.13 -19.26
N ARG A 17 10.64 -10.13 -19.58
CA ARG A 17 10.85 -11.57 -19.32
C ARG A 17 12.27 -12.10 -19.61
N ARG A 18 12.98 -11.52 -20.57
CA ARG A 18 14.30 -12.01 -21.02
C ARG A 18 15.50 -11.26 -20.44
N LYS A 19 15.34 -10.02 -19.93
CA LYS A 19 16.49 -9.20 -19.47
C LYS A 19 16.11 -8.30 -18.30
N LYS A 20 16.86 -8.44 -17.19
CA LYS A 20 16.74 -7.59 -15.99
C LYS A 20 16.91 -6.10 -16.28
N SER A 21 17.78 -5.72 -17.23
CA SER A 21 17.96 -4.31 -17.60
C SER A 21 16.68 -3.68 -18.16
N ARG A 22 15.91 -4.42 -18.97
CA ARG A 22 14.63 -3.93 -19.53
C ARG A 22 13.59 -3.69 -18.44
N PHE A 23 13.60 -4.53 -17.40
CA PHE A 23 12.73 -4.35 -16.24
C PHE A 23 13.02 -3.03 -15.52
N ILE A 24 14.30 -2.76 -15.22
CA ILE A 24 14.72 -1.52 -14.56
C ILE A 24 14.37 -0.31 -15.43
N TYR A 25 14.64 -0.35 -16.75
CA TYR A 25 14.28 0.76 -17.63
C TYR A 25 12.76 0.98 -17.71
N GLY A 26 11.95 -0.08 -17.72
CA GLY A 26 10.50 0.02 -17.67
C GLY A 26 10.00 0.68 -16.38
N ILE A 27 10.58 0.30 -15.23
CA ILE A 27 10.30 0.95 -13.95
C ILE A 27 10.68 2.43 -13.98
N LEU A 28 11.89 2.77 -14.44
CA LEU A 28 12.35 4.16 -14.51
C LEU A 28 11.47 5.02 -15.43
N LEU A 29 11.03 4.47 -16.56
CA LEU A 29 10.10 5.15 -17.47
C LEU A 29 8.76 5.43 -16.79
N LEU A 30 8.22 4.48 -16.02
CA LEU A 30 6.96 4.67 -15.31
C LEU A 30 7.09 5.63 -14.12
N ILE A 31 8.24 5.67 -13.45
CA ILE A 31 8.54 6.70 -12.45
C ILE A 31 8.54 8.09 -13.12
N LEU A 32 9.22 8.23 -14.26
CA LEU A 32 9.24 9.49 -15.01
C LEU A 32 7.84 9.87 -15.50
N TRP A 33 7.05 8.89 -15.96
CA TRP A 33 5.67 9.12 -16.37
C TRP A 33 4.81 9.59 -15.19
N GLY A 34 4.93 8.96 -14.03
CA GLY A 34 4.26 9.38 -12.80
C GLY A 34 4.63 10.81 -12.40
N TYR A 35 5.91 11.19 -12.53
CA TYR A 35 6.38 12.55 -12.30
C TYR A 35 5.78 13.57 -13.29
N ILE A 36 5.71 13.24 -14.58
CA ILE A 36 5.06 14.09 -15.60
C ILE A 36 3.58 14.29 -15.26
N LEU A 37 2.88 13.23 -14.87
CA LEU A 37 1.48 13.31 -14.45
C LEU A 37 1.31 14.10 -13.15
N LEU A 38 2.29 14.10 -12.24
CA LEU A 38 2.20 14.88 -11.01
C LEU A 38 2.36 16.39 -11.26
N SER A 39 3.24 16.74 -12.20
CA SER A 39 3.58 18.11 -12.59
C SER A 39 2.59 18.73 -13.58
N ARG A 40 1.79 17.92 -14.29
CA ARG A 40 0.77 18.37 -15.23
C ARG A 40 -0.63 18.16 -14.67
N LEU A 41 -1.48 19.19 -14.76
CA LEU A 41 -2.90 19.12 -14.38
C LEU A 41 -3.75 18.51 -15.51
N TRP A 42 -3.31 17.37 -16.05
CA TRP A 42 -4.06 16.67 -17.11
C TRP A 42 -5.32 16.01 -16.54
N GLN A 43 -6.39 16.04 -17.33
CA GLN A 43 -7.72 15.52 -16.98
C GLN A 43 -8.18 14.40 -17.92
N PHE A 44 -7.21 13.73 -18.56
CA PHE A 44 -7.49 12.58 -19.42
C PHE A 44 -7.73 11.32 -18.58
N PRO A 45 -8.58 10.38 -19.04
CA PRO A 45 -8.80 9.12 -18.33
C PRO A 45 -7.47 8.40 -18.08
N PHE A 46 -7.23 7.98 -16.83
CA PHE A 46 -6.01 7.31 -16.35
C PHE A 46 -4.73 8.15 -16.34
N CYS A 47 -4.82 9.44 -16.65
CA CYS A 47 -3.71 10.38 -16.67
C CYS A 47 -3.99 11.58 -15.76
N TYR A 48 -4.64 11.33 -14.63
CA TYR A 48 -4.90 12.34 -13.60
C TYR A 48 -3.69 12.50 -12.69
N GLN A 49 -3.57 13.68 -12.07
CA GLN A 49 -2.52 13.96 -11.08
C GLN A 49 -2.48 12.91 -9.95
N LYS A 50 -3.64 12.42 -9.51
CA LYS A 50 -3.76 11.37 -8.49
C LYS A 50 -3.33 9.99 -8.96
N ASP A 51 -3.51 9.69 -10.25
CA ASP A 51 -2.93 8.48 -10.84
C ASP A 51 -1.40 8.61 -10.92
N GLY A 52 -0.89 9.79 -11.29
CA GLY A 52 0.54 10.10 -11.29
C GLY A 52 1.20 9.85 -9.94
N GLU A 53 0.57 10.30 -8.84
CA GLU A 53 1.03 10.08 -7.47
C GLU A 53 1.17 8.58 -7.15
N GLY A 54 0.15 7.78 -7.49
CA GLY A 54 0.19 6.35 -7.23
C GLY A 54 1.14 5.57 -8.16
N ILE A 55 1.23 5.94 -9.44
CA ILE A 55 2.20 5.34 -10.38
C ILE A 55 3.63 5.62 -9.89
N PHE A 56 3.95 6.89 -9.62
CA PHE A 56 5.25 7.30 -9.13
C PHE A 56 5.66 6.52 -7.87
N ASN A 57 4.80 6.51 -6.85
CA ASN A 57 5.10 5.86 -5.57
C ASN A 57 5.18 4.34 -5.68
N PHE A 58 4.30 3.71 -6.47
CA PHE A 58 4.30 2.27 -6.66
C PHE A 58 5.60 1.79 -7.32
N PHE A 59 5.98 2.39 -8.46
CA PHE A 59 7.17 1.99 -9.20
C PHE A 59 8.46 2.38 -8.50
N LEU A 60 8.47 3.47 -7.74
CA LEU A 60 9.57 3.79 -6.84
C LEU A 60 9.74 2.71 -5.76
N GLY A 61 8.65 2.22 -5.18
CA GLY A 61 8.65 1.08 -4.27
C GLY A 61 9.22 -0.19 -4.91
N CYS A 62 8.83 -0.49 -6.16
CA CYS A 62 9.42 -1.60 -6.92
C CYS A 62 10.93 -1.43 -7.14
N LEU A 63 11.38 -0.21 -7.44
CA LEU A 63 12.81 0.08 -7.61
C LEU A 63 13.60 -0.15 -6.31
N ILE A 64 13.04 0.27 -5.17
CA ILE A 64 13.64 0.04 -3.85
C ILE A 64 13.71 -1.46 -3.53
N ALA A 65 12.64 -2.21 -3.82
CA ALA A 65 12.61 -3.66 -3.61
C ALA A 65 13.65 -4.38 -4.50
N GLU A 66 13.79 -3.96 -5.75
CA GLU A 66 14.80 -4.50 -6.66
C GLU A 66 16.22 -4.15 -6.22
N PHE A 67 16.45 -2.92 -5.73
CA PHE A 67 17.72 -2.53 -5.13
C PHE A 67 18.02 -3.36 -3.89
N TRP A 68 17.01 -3.66 -3.08
CA TRP A 68 17.16 -4.47 -1.87
C TRP A 68 17.58 -5.91 -2.18
N GLN A 69 16.84 -6.57 -3.06
CA GLN A 69 17.03 -8.00 -3.39
C GLN A 69 18.18 -8.24 -4.38
N GLY A 70 18.36 -7.33 -5.34
CA GLY A 70 19.23 -7.53 -6.50
C GLY A 70 20.64 -6.94 -6.37
N SER A 71 20.94 -6.20 -5.31
CA SER A 71 22.26 -5.58 -5.14
C SER A 71 23.24 -6.50 -4.39
N ASN A 72 24.41 -6.72 -5.00
CA ASN A 72 25.58 -7.38 -4.37
C ASN A 72 26.29 -6.45 -3.35
N VAL A 73 25.55 -5.45 -2.86
CA VAL A 73 26.03 -4.44 -1.92
C VAL A 73 26.01 -5.06 -0.53
N SER A 74 27.13 -4.93 0.20
CA SER A 74 27.24 -5.46 1.55
C SER A 74 26.16 -4.87 2.48
N LEU A 75 25.69 -5.68 3.43
CA LEU A 75 24.65 -5.28 4.38
C LEU A 75 25.01 -3.97 5.10
N ASN A 76 26.28 -3.79 5.46
CA ASN A 76 26.77 -2.57 6.13
C ASN A 76 26.60 -1.32 5.25
N LYS A 77 26.84 -1.41 3.93
CA LYS A 77 26.59 -0.29 3.02
C LYS A 77 25.10 0.03 2.94
N LYS A 78 24.22 -0.98 2.90
CA LYS A 78 22.76 -0.78 2.95
C LYS A 78 22.32 -0.07 4.23
N LYS A 79 22.89 -0.46 5.39
CA LYS A 79 22.67 0.23 6.68
C LYS A 79 23.08 1.70 6.64
N TRP A 80 24.26 2.00 6.11
CA TRP A 80 24.73 3.39 5.98
C TRP A 80 23.85 4.23 5.06
N ILE A 81 23.38 3.69 3.94
CA ILE A 81 22.43 4.37 3.04
C ILE A 81 21.14 4.70 3.79
N ALA A 82 20.60 3.74 4.55
CA ALA A 82 19.38 3.96 5.33
C ALA A 82 19.55 5.05 6.39
N ILE A 83 20.65 5.02 7.15
CA ILE A 83 20.96 6.06 8.16
C ILE A 83 21.13 7.41 7.49
N ALA A 84 21.90 7.48 6.40
CA ALA A 84 22.12 8.72 5.66
C ALA A 84 20.81 9.34 5.16
N GLY A 85 19.91 8.50 4.62
CA GLY A 85 18.57 8.94 4.22
C GLY A 85 17.73 9.46 5.38
N LEU A 86 17.80 8.81 6.55
CA LEU A 86 17.09 9.25 7.75
C LEU A 86 17.63 10.58 8.29
N VAL A 87 18.95 10.72 8.39
CA VAL A 87 19.63 11.96 8.81
C VAL A 87 19.28 13.09 7.85
N LEU A 88 19.30 12.83 6.54
CA LEU A 88 18.92 13.81 5.53
C LEU A 88 17.44 14.18 5.64
N SER A 89 16.56 13.23 5.94
CA SER A 89 15.13 13.48 6.19
C SER A 89 14.92 14.39 7.40
N VAL A 90 15.61 14.13 8.51
CA VAL A 90 15.54 14.94 9.73
C VAL A 90 16.11 16.34 9.49
N ALA A 91 17.27 16.43 8.86
CA ALA A 91 17.90 17.70 8.49
C ALA A 91 16.98 18.53 7.59
N PHE A 92 16.32 17.90 6.62
CA PHE A 92 15.32 18.55 5.77
C PHE A 92 14.15 19.10 6.59
N PHE A 93 13.59 18.31 7.53
CA PHE A 93 12.49 18.80 8.37
C PHE A 93 12.90 19.99 9.24
N ILE A 94 14.10 19.95 9.83
CA ILE A 94 14.64 21.07 10.61
C ILE A 94 14.81 22.31 9.72
N ALA A 95 15.41 22.17 8.53
CA ALA A 95 15.54 23.29 7.60
C ALA A 95 14.17 23.84 7.17
N SER A 96 13.20 22.97 6.90
CA SER A 96 11.83 23.35 6.51
C SER A 96 11.09 24.11 7.60
N TYR A 97 11.43 23.89 8.87
CA TYR A 97 10.88 24.64 10.00
C TYR A 97 11.38 26.09 10.01
N PHE A 98 12.62 26.35 9.59
CA PHE A 98 13.20 27.69 9.58
C PHE A 98 12.90 28.46 8.28
N GLU A 99 13.01 27.83 7.11
CA GLU A 99 12.89 28.54 5.82
C GLU A 99 11.52 28.38 5.14
N GLY A 100 10.66 27.50 5.67
CA GLY A 100 9.39 27.13 5.07
C GLY A 100 9.52 25.98 4.08
N PHE A 101 8.59 25.03 4.18
CA PHE A 101 8.60 23.79 3.40
C PHE A 101 8.56 24.03 1.89
N GLU A 102 7.66 24.90 1.43
CA GLU A 102 7.45 25.18 0.00
C GLU A 102 8.69 25.83 -0.64
N ARG A 103 9.44 26.62 0.13
CA ARG A 103 10.65 27.31 -0.36
C ARG A 103 11.80 26.34 -0.61
N LEU A 104 11.94 25.32 0.24
CA LEU A 104 13.02 24.34 0.16
C LEU A 104 12.75 23.23 -0.86
N ALA A 105 11.50 22.78 -0.98
CA ALA A 105 11.15 21.59 -1.76
C ALA A 105 10.17 21.83 -2.91
N GLY A 106 9.52 22.99 -2.95
CA GLY A 106 8.33 23.18 -3.78
C GLY A 106 7.20 22.28 -3.29
N ASP A 107 7.07 21.10 -3.89
CA ASP A 107 5.99 20.15 -3.62
C ASP A 107 6.42 19.06 -2.62
N SER A 108 5.71 19.01 -1.49
CA SER A 108 5.96 18.05 -0.40
C SER A 108 5.81 16.59 -0.80
N ARG A 109 5.05 16.30 -1.85
CA ARG A 109 4.88 14.93 -2.34
C ARG A 109 6.19 14.32 -2.80
N TYR A 110 7.09 15.09 -3.40
CA TYR A 110 8.37 14.55 -3.88
C TYR A 110 9.31 14.19 -2.74
N VAL A 111 9.45 15.06 -1.74
CA VAL A 111 10.33 14.80 -0.59
C VAL A 111 9.83 13.62 0.22
N LEU A 112 8.53 13.55 0.47
CA LEU A 112 7.94 12.43 1.18
C LEU A 112 8.18 11.11 0.44
N SER A 113 7.98 11.12 -0.88
CA SER A 113 8.03 9.91 -1.70
C SER A 113 9.46 9.43 -2.00
N LEU A 114 10.41 10.34 -2.27
CA LEU A 114 11.78 10.01 -2.65
C LEU A 114 12.74 9.90 -1.47
N LEU A 115 12.52 10.66 -0.41
CA LEU A 115 13.46 10.77 0.70
C LEU A 115 12.89 10.13 1.96
N VAL A 116 11.78 10.66 2.48
CA VAL A 116 11.29 10.29 3.82
C VAL A 116 10.79 8.86 3.88
N CYS A 117 9.84 8.49 3.02
CA CYS A 117 9.24 7.14 3.02
C CYS A 117 10.27 6.04 2.73
N PRO A 118 11.14 6.15 1.71
CA PRO A 118 12.18 5.15 1.46
C PRO A 118 13.17 5.03 2.61
N SER A 119 13.56 6.15 3.22
CA SER A 119 14.48 6.14 4.36
C SER A 119 13.87 5.44 5.56
N ILE A 120 12.63 5.74 5.90
CA ILE A 120 11.91 5.06 7.00
C ILE A 120 11.78 3.57 6.71
N LEU A 121 11.32 3.20 5.50
CA LEU A 121 11.14 1.80 5.09
C LEU A 121 12.45 1.02 5.20
N LEU A 122 13.55 1.55 4.66
CA LEU A 122 14.86 0.90 4.72
C LEU A 122 15.34 0.74 6.17
N ASN A 123 15.16 1.76 7.02
CA ASN A 123 15.53 1.64 8.42
C ASN A 123 14.67 0.60 9.16
N CYS A 124 13.37 0.54 8.88
CA CYS A 124 12.48 -0.48 9.44
C CYS A 124 12.89 -1.90 9.05
N VAL A 125 13.44 -2.11 7.86
CA VAL A 125 13.86 -3.44 7.41
C VAL A 125 15.27 -3.80 7.93
N LEU A 126 16.15 -2.81 8.11
CA LEU A 126 17.58 -3.03 8.41
C LEU A 126 17.93 -3.09 9.90
N TRP A 127 17.12 -2.48 10.76
CA TRP A 127 17.46 -2.29 12.16
C TRP A 127 16.61 -3.16 13.07
N PRO A 128 17.21 -3.97 13.97
CA PRO A 128 16.45 -4.82 14.89
C PRO A 128 15.59 -4.04 15.89
N ILE A 129 15.89 -2.75 16.09
CA ILE A 129 15.07 -1.86 16.93
C ILE A 129 13.65 -1.71 16.33
N SER A 130 13.50 -1.81 15.01
CA SER A 130 12.19 -1.74 14.37
C SER A 130 11.29 -2.89 14.80
N ASP A 131 11.82 -4.09 15.02
CA ASP A 131 11.06 -5.24 15.50
C ASP A 131 10.56 -5.03 16.93
N ILE A 132 11.30 -4.30 17.75
CA ILE A 132 10.86 -3.93 19.11
C ILE A 132 9.70 -2.93 19.03
N ILE A 133 9.83 -1.89 18.20
CA ILE A 133 8.85 -0.82 18.06
C ILE A 133 7.56 -1.34 17.37
N LEU A 134 7.72 -1.94 16.19
CA LEU A 134 6.63 -2.46 15.36
C LEU A 134 6.05 -3.77 15.92
N GLY A 135 6.83 -4.51 16.70
CA GLY A 135 6.40 -5.74 17.36
C GLY A 135 5.50 -5.52 18.57
N ASN A 136 5.35 -4.28 19.06
CA ASN A 136 4.40 -4.00 20.14
C ASN A 136 2.95 -4.28 19.68
N ARG A 137 2.10 -4.77 20.60
CA ARG A 137 0.68 -5.09 20.35
C ARG A 137 -0.07 -3.93 19.71
N VAL A 138 0.18 -2.70 20.17
CA VAL A 138 -0.47 -1.49 19.64
C VAL A 138 -0.08 -1.25 18.18
N MET A 139 1.22 -1.28 17.87
CA MET A 139 1.71 -1.06 16.51
C MET A 139 1.26 -2.17 15.56
N ARG A 140 1.22 -3.43 16.00
CA ARG A 140 0.64 -4.51 15.20
C ARG A 140 -0.86 -4.30 14.94
N ALA A 141 -1.62 -3.86 15.94
CA ALA A 141 -3.05 -3.58 15.78
C ALA A 141 -3.27 -2.42 14.78
N LEU A 142 -2.51 -1.34 14.90
CA LEU A 142 -2.54 -0.23 13.95
C LEU A 142 -2.11 -0.68 12.54
N GLY A 143 -1.09 -1.53 12.45
CA GLY A 143 -0.65 -2.14 11.19
C GLY A 143 -1.76 -2.93 10.50
N LYS A 144 -2.52 -3.74 11.26
CA LYS A 144 -3.69 -4.47 10.73
C LYS A 144 -4.83 -3.54 10.30
N LEU A 145 -5.04 -2.45 11.04
CA LEU A 145 -6.04 -1.43 10.70
C LEU A 145 -5.63 -0.56 9.50
N SER A 146 -4.34 -0.43 9.21
CA SER A 146 -3.81 0.47 8.16
C SER A 146 -4.43 0.23 6.79
N THR A 147 -4.65 -1.03 6.40
CA THR A 147 -5.31 -1.39 5.14
C THR A 147 -6.77 -0.95 5.11
N SER A 148 -7.47 -1.10 6.24
CA SER A 148 -8.86 -0.63 6.37
C SER A 148 -8.92 0.89 6.28
N ILE A 149 -8.00 1.60 6.95
CA ILE A 149 -7.87 3.06 6.86
C ILE A 149 -7.64 3.48 5.41
N PHE A 150 -6.72 2.83 4.69
CA PHE A 150 -6.44 3.14 3.30
C PHE A 150 -7.68 3.04 2.41
N TYR A 151 -8.52 2.01 2.57
CA TYR A 151 -9.74 1.86 1.77
C TYR A 151 -10.86 2.82 2.20
N TRP A 152 -11.06 3.00 3.51
CA TRP A 152 -12.24 3.66 4.04
C TRP A 152 -12.07 5.16 4.29
N HIS A 153 -10.86 5.71 4.33
CA HIS A 153 -10.66 7.12 4.63
C HIS A 153 -11.36 8.06 3.65
N MET A 154 -11.27 7.82 2.33
CA MET A 154 -11.94 8.68 1.33
C MET A 154 -13.47 8.57 1.38
N PRO A 155 -14.08 7.38 1.37
CA PRO A 155 -15.54 7.26 1.54
C PRO A 155 -16.04 7.87 2.85
N LEU A 156 -15.36 7.59 3.97
CA LEU A 156 -15.74 8.14 5.27
C LEU A 156 -15.60 9.66 5.27
N TYR A 157 -14.51 10.20 4.73
CA TYR A 157 -14.35 11.64 4.55
C TYR A 157 -15.53 12.26 3.80
N MET A 158 -15.92 11.70 2.65
CA MET A 158 -17.08 12.18 1.89
C MET A 158 -18.38 12.14 2.70
N VAL A 159 -18.62 11.06 3.46
CA VAL A 159 -19.80 10.93 4.32
C VAL A 159 -19.79 11.97 5.44
N THR A 160 -18.68 12.10 6.18
CA THR A 160 -18.54 13.14 7.22
C THR A 160 -18.73 14.54 6.64
N TYR A 161 -18.11 14.83 5.50
CA TYR A 161 -18.25 16.10 4.81
C TYR A 161 -19.71 16.38 4.44
N PHE A 162 -20.40 15.40 3.85
CA PHE A 162 -21.80 15.54 3.46
C PHE A 162 -22.73 15.74 4.66
N ILE A 163 -22.52 15.00 5.75
CA ILE A 163 -23.31 15.15 6.99
C ILE A 163 -23.07 16.53 7.61
N ILE A 164 -21.82 16.97 7.71
CA ILE A 164 -21.46 18.27 8.27
C ILE A 164 -22.04 19.41 7.41
N TYR A 165 -21.90 19.31 6.09
CA TYR A 165 -22.33 20.36 5.17
C TYR A 165 -23.86 20.45 5.03
N ARG A 166 -24.56 19.31 5.00
CA ARG A 166 -26.01 19.29 4.78
C ARG A 166 -26.82 19.52 6.06
N ARG A 167 -26.28 19.23 7.24
CA ARG A 167 -26.99 19.34 8.54
C ARG A 167 -26.52 20.48 9.45
N GLY A 168 -25.39 21.14 9.17
CA GLY A 168 -24.66 21.88 10.20
C GLY A 168 -24.57 23.40 10.03
N ARG A 169 -25.59 24.17 10.45
CA ARG A 169 -25.32 25.52 10.99
C ARG A 169 -24.42 25.43 12.25
N PHE A 170 -24.54 24.35 13.04
CA PHE A 170 -23.77 24.13 14.27
C PHE A 170 -22.29 23.74 14.06
N PHE A 171 -21.92 23.13 12.94
CA PHE A 171 -20.54 22.71 12.67
C PHE A 171 -19.78 23.68 11.76
N ASN A 172 -20.48 24.59 11.09
CA ASN A 172 -19.82 25.59 10.24
C ASN A 172 -19.04 26.61 11.09
N ASP A 173 -19.56 26.94 12.28
CA ASP A 173 -18.94 27.85 13.25
C ASP A 173 -17.91 27.16 14.17
N SER A 174 -17.72 25.85 14.04
CA SER A 174 -16.75 25.10 14.85
C SER A 174 -15.33 25.26 14.31
N SER A 175 -14.34 25.29 15.23
CA SER A 175 -12.93 25.43 14.85
C SER A 175 -12.44 24.25 14.00
N ASN A 176 -11.45 24.50 13.13
CA ASN A 176 -10.85 23.47 12.28
C ASN A 176 -10.38 22.24 13.06
N TRP A 177 -9.92 22.44 14.29
CA TRP A 177 -9.46 21.38 15.18
C TRP A 177 -10.57 20.43 15.61
N VAL A 178 -11.76 20.95 15.94
CA VAL A 178 -12.93 20.13 16.28
C VAL A 178 -13.34 19.29 15.08
N ARG A 179 -13.37 19.88 13.88
CA ARG A 179 -13.68 19.15 12.65
C ARG A 179 -12.71 18.01 12.36
N MET A 180 -11.40 18.24 12.55
CA MET A 180 -10.39 17.19 12.43
C MET A 180 -10.56 16.10 13.48
N ALA A 181 -10.80 16.46 14.75
CA ALA A 181 -10.98 15.50 15.83
C ALA A 181 -12.19 14.58 15.59
N VAL A 182 -13.32 15.16 15.15
CA VAL A 182 -14.53 14.39 14.79
C VAL A 182 -14.25 13.47 13.61
N TYR A 183 -13.58 13.97 12.56
CA TYR A 183 -13.20 13.14 11.42
C TYR A 183 -12.31 11.97 11.85
N PHE A 184 -11.29 12.21 12.66
CA PHE A 184 -10.42 11.14 13.18
C PHE A 184 -11.18 10.11 14.01
N ALA A 185 -12.12 10.56 14.85
CA ALA A 185 -12.96 9.66 15.65
C ALA A 185 -13.84 8.77 14.74
N VAL A 186 -14.52 9.36 13.76
CA VAL A 186 -15.35 8.62 12.80
C VAL A 186 -14.51 7.67 11.95
N LEU A 187 -13.33 8.13 11.50
CA LEU A 187 -12.39 7.31 10.74
C LEU A 187 -11.95 6.10 11.57
N PHE A 188 -11.53 6.31 12.81
CA PHE A 188 -11.06 5.25 13.68
C PHE A 188 -12.15 4.22 13.98
N VAL A 189 -13.34 4.69 14.38
CA VAL A 189 -14.49 3.80 14.66
C VAL A 189 -14.92 3.07 13.40
N GLY A 190 -15.08 3.78 12.28
CA GLY A 190 -15.47 3.20 11.00
C GLY A 190 -14.49 2.14 10.51
N CYS A 191 -13.18 2.39 10.65
CA CYS A 191 -12.15 1.42 10.29
C CYS A 191 -12.14 0.22 11.23
N CYS A 192 -12.34 0.40 12.54
CA CYS A 192 -12.47 -0.71 13.49
C CYS A 192 -13.69 -1.59 13.16
N VAL A 193 -14.84 -0.99 12.85
CA VAL A 193 -16.06 -1.71 12.46
C VAL A 193 -15.84 -2.44 11.14
N ALA A 194 -15.30 -1.74 10.12
CA ALA A 194 -14.99 -2.34 8.83
C ALA A 194 -14.00 -3.50 8.98
N TYR A 195 -12.93 -3.34 9.76
CA TYR A 195 -11.97 -4.39 10.04
C TYR A 195 -12.62 -5.62 10.67
N LEU A 196 -13.46 -5.43 11.69
CA LEU A 196 -14.19 -6.52 12.33
C LEU A 196 -15.16 -7.22 11.38
N LEU A 197 -15.88 -6.47 10.54
CA LEU A 197 -16.80 -7.03 9.55
C LEU A 197 -16.06 -7.76 8.43
N PHE A 198 -15.01 -7.19 7.85
CA PHE A 198 -14.27 -7.82 6.76
C PHE A 198 -13.46 -9.04 7.23
N GLU A 199 -12.74 -8.96 8.35
CA GLU A 199 -11.97 -10.13 8.81
C GLU A 199 -12.85 -11.25 9.36
N LYS A 200 -13.82 -10.97 10.25
CA LYS A 200 -14.62 -12.05 10.86
C LYS A 200 -15.67 -12.59 9.89
N LEU A 201 -16.36 -11.71 9.17
CA LEU A 201 -17.50 -12.11 8.35
C LEU A 201 -16.97 -12.67 7.02
N LEU A 202 -16.13 -11.94 6.29
CA LEU A 202 -15.58 -12.43 5.02
C LEU A 202 -14.60 -13.61 5.23
N GLY A 203 -13.78 -13.56 6.27
CA GLY A 203 -12.86 -14.67 6.60
C GLY A 203 -13.58 -15.97 6.95
N SER A 204 -14.68 -15.91 7.72
CA SER A 204 -15.48 -17.10 8.03
C SER A 204 -16.28 -17.61 6.84
N PHE A 205 -16.75 -16.72 5.96
CA PHE A 205 -17.42 -17.11 4.72
C PHE A 205 -16.45 -17.77 3.73
N LEU A 206 -15.25 -17.21 3.56
CA LEU A 206 -14.23 -17.75 2.68
C LEU A 206 -13.67 -19.07 3.22
N SER A 207 -13.41 -19.18 4.52
CA SER A 207 -12.94 -20.43 5.11
C SER A 207 -13.99 -21.52 4.97
N LYS A 208 -15.27 -21.27 5.32
CA LYS A 208 -16.37 -22.23 5.13
C LYS A 208 -16.53 -22.66 3.67
N LYS A 209 -16.38 -21.73 2.72
CA LYS A 209 -16.51 -22.04 1.29
C LYS A 209 -15.31 -22.83 0.76
N LEU A 210 -14.11 -22.53 1.25
CA LEU A 210 -12.88 -23.28 0.92
C LEU A 210 -12.94 -24.70 1.49
N THR A 211 -13.28 -24.88 2.76
CA THR A 211 -13.41 -26.20 3.40
C THR A 211 -14.48 -27.05 2.72
N LYS A 212 -15.63 -26.47 2.36
CA LYS A 212 -16.69 -27.18 1.61
C LYS A 212 -16.22 -27.63 0.22
N ARG A 213 -15.39 -26.81 -0.45
CA ARG A 213 -14.86 -27.13 -1.79
C ARG A 213 -13.71 -28.14 -1.75
N THR A 214 -12.90 -28.15 -0.68
CA THR A 214 -11.86 -29.18 -0.49
C THR A 214 -12.48 -30.52 -0.11
N SER A 215 -13.48 -30.53 0.78
CA SER A 215 -14.18 -31.77 1.17
C SER A 215 -14.92 -32.40 -0.01
N GLY A 216 -15.64 -31.61 -0.81
CA GLY A 216 -16.31 -32.13 -2.00
C GLY A 216 -15.36 -32.58 -3.12
N SER A 217 -14.17 -31.97 -3.24
CA SER A 217 -13.16 -32.45 -4.20
C SER A 217 -12.50 -33.76 -3.77
N ILE A 218 -12.41 -34.03 -2.46
CA ILE A 218 -11.85 -35.27 -1.91
C ILE A 218 -12.86 -36.42 -2.03
N GLU A 219 -14.15 -36.16 -1.78
CA GLU A 219 -15.22 -37.16 -1.96
C GLU A 219 -15.36 -37.58 -3.42
N VAL A 220 -15.42 -36.63 -4.36
CA VAL A 220 -15.49 -36.94 -5.81
C VAL A 220 -14.25 -37.70 -6.28
N SER A 221 -13.08 -37.46 -5.70
CA SER A 221 -11.87 -38.20 -6.05
C SER A 221 -11.86 -39.62 -5.49
N LYS A 222 -12.49 -39.88 -4.33
CA LYS A 222 -12.60 -41.24 -3.76
C LYS A 222 -13.61 -42.09 -4.52
N GLU A 223 -14.77 -41.51 -4.82
CA GLU A 223 -15.82 -42.18 -5.57
C GLU A 223 -15.33 -42.63 -6.96
N LYS A 224 -14.49 -41.81 -7.61
CA LYS A 224 -13.84 -42.14 -8.89
C LYS A 224 -12.79 -43.24 -8.80
N ILE A 225 -12.11 -43.38 -7.66
CA ILE A 225 -11.11 -44.44 -7.45
C ILE A 225 -11.83 -45.78 -7.21
N GLU A 226 -12.89 -45.76 -6.40
CA GLU A 226 -13.72 -46.96 -6.14
C GLU A 226 -14.41 -47.47 -7.41
N THR A 227 -14.87 -46.59 -8.31
CA THR A 227 -15.45 -47.03 -9.60
C THR A 227 -14.42 -47.67 -10.52
N ILE A 228 -13.17 -47.17 -10.53
CA ILE A 228 -12.10 -47.75 -11.35
C ILE A 228 -11.70 -49.12 -10.81
N GLU A 229 -11.65 -49.30 -9.48
CA GLU A 229 -11.34 -50.58 -8.85
C GLU A 229 -12.43 -51.64 -9.06
N GLU A 230 -13.72 -51.25 -9.09
CA GLU A 230 -14.80 -52.17 -9.43
C GLU A 230 -14.82 -52.58 -10.92
N GLU A 231 -14.43 -51.69 -11.82
CA GLU A 231 -14.33 -51.99 -13.25
C GLU A 231 -13.14 -52.90 -13.56
N THR A 232 -12.00 -52.74 -12.88
CA THR A 232 -10.84 -53.63 -13.04
C THR A 232 -11.09 -55.02 -12.44
N ALA A 233 -11.78 -55.12 -11.30
CA ALA A 233 -12.11 -56.41 -10.68
C ALA A 233 -13.14 -57.24 -11.45
N LYS A 234 -13.94 -56.61 -12.34
CA LYS A 234 -14.88 -57.32 -13.23
C LYS A 234 -14.27 -57.73 -14.57
N ALA A 235 -13.06 -57.24 -14.88
CA ALA A 235 -12.36 -57.54 -16.12
C ALA A 235 -11.37 -58.70 -16.00
N GLU A 236 -11.12 -59.20 -14.78
CA GLU A 236 -10.38 -60.45 -14.47
C GLU A 236 -11.34 -61.64 -14.32
#